data_AF-A0A9P7S5C9-F1
#
_entry.id   AF-A0A9P7S5C9-F1
#
_cell.length_a   1.000
_cell.length_b   1.000
_cell.length_c   1.000
_cell.angle_alpha   90.00
_cell.angle_beta   90.00
_cell.angle_gamma   90.00
#
_symmetry.space_group_name_H-M   'P 1'
#
loop_
_entity.id
_entity.type
_entity.pdbx_description
1 polymer ?
#
loop_
_entity_poly.entity_id
_entity_poly.type
_entity_poly.pdbx_seq_one_letter_code
_entity_poly.pdbx_strand_id
1 'polypeptide(L)'
;MSTQFAGTIALINSWANVFLYSMEVTLSAYFFQCHKTNRYQKFSLGGSLFLDTVCSAVVCYYTWLRIDDPMIESWSRGIITILTYFVSVCEQLYLVHRYWIIARNRVVVFFVLLGAIVHLVFGFISGLLSLVVPGSVHSYGILSLTIAAVTCAATDLLIAINIFYATRNIDTINPSTQSLLFRLSIIGISSGIVTATATTLKIILLFTSLRGFAFLFNLVGRIYTLTIVVNCIALERQKNARARSIATENSETQTSNNSRSPGSVVLTTLGQLLSVFSNHLETRKFI
;
A
#
# COMPACT_ATOMS: atom_id res chain seq x y z
N MET A 1 -15.44 12.06 -36.14
CA MET A 1 -15.07 10.72 -35.61
C MET A 1 -14.71 10.77 -34.10
N SER A 2 -15.33 11.64 -33.30
CA SER A 2 -14.66 12.23 -32.13
C SER A 2 -15.38 12.15 -30.77
N THR A 3 -16.69 11.89 -30.72
CA THR A 3 -17.46 11.87 -29.44
C THR A 3 -17.66 10.46 -28.89
N GLN A 4 -18.12 9.52 -29.71
CA GLN A 4 -18.31 8.12 -29.30
C GLN A 4 -17.01 7.49 -28.77
N PHE A 5 -15.89 7.75 -29.43
CA PHE A 5 -14.60 7.22 -29.02
C PHE A 5 -14.11 7.78 -27.67
N ALA A 6 -14.43 9.04 -27.36
CA ALA A 6 -14.10 9.65 -26.07
C ALA A 6 -14.91 9.02 -24.92
N GLY A 7 -16.19 8.72 -25.17
CA GLY A 7 -17.04 7.97 -24.23
C GLY A 7 -16.51 6.57 -23.95
N THR A 8 -16.07 5.83 -24.98
CA THR A 8 -15.49 4.49 -24.81
C THR A 8 -14.23 4.51 -23.93
N ILE A 9 -13.33 5.48 -24.12
CA ILE A 9 -12.13 5.60 -23.27
C ILE A 9 -12.51 5.92 -21.83
N ALA A 10 -13.44 6.85 -21.61
CA ALA A 10 -13.92 7.17 -20.26
C ALA A 10 -14.54 5.96 -19.55
N LEU A 11 -15.27 5.13 -20.31
CA LEU A 11 -15.84 3.88 -19.82
C LEU A 11 -14.75 2.87 -19.42
N ILE A 12 -13.76 2.64 -20.29
CA ILE A 12 -12.63 1.75 -19.97
C ILE A 12 -11.89 2.24 -18.71
N ASN A 13 -11.64 3.56 -18.61
CA ASN A 13 -11.02 4.16 -17.43
C ASN A 13 -11.83 3.91 -16.15
N SER A 14 -13.15 4.11 -16.18
CA SER A 14 -13.99 3.88 -15.00
C SER A 14 -14.05 2.41 -14.62
N TRP A 15 -14.13 1.48 -15.58
CA TRP A 15 -14.13 0.05 -15.28
C TRP A 15 -12.81 -0.38 -14.62
N ALA A 16 -11.68 0.05 -15.17
CA ALA A 16 -10.38 -0.23 -14.58
C ALA A 16 -10.25 0.40 -13.17
N ASN A 17 -10.73 1.63 -12.99
CA ASN A 17 -10.72 2.30 -11.68
C ASN A 17 -11.60 1.55 -10.65
N VAL A 18 -12.83 1.16 -11.02
CA VAL A 18 -13.76 0.42 -10.16
C VAL A 18 -13.20 -0.97 -9.82
N PHE A 19 -12.57 -1.64 -10.78
CA PHE A 19 -11.92 -2.93 -10.53
C PHE A 19 -10.79 -2.82 -9.51
N LEU A 20 -9.86 -1.88 -9.70
CA LEU A 20 -8.77 -1.66 -8.74
C LEU A 20 -9.29 -1.21 -7.38
N TYR A 21 -10.29 -0.34 -7.34
CA TYR A 21 -10.93 0.10 -6.11
C TYR A 21 -11.61 -1.06 -5.37
N SER A 22 -12.26 -1.99 -6.10
CA SER A 22 -12.86 -3.18 -5.49
C SER A 22 -11.81 -4.10 -4.86
N MET A 23 -10.66 -4.27 -5.53
CA MET A 23 -9.51 -5.00 -4.95
C MET A 23 -8.99 -4.30 -3.69
N GLU A 24 -8.83 -2.97 -3.74
CA GLU A 24 -8.38 -2.15 -2.62
C GLU A 24 -9.30 -2.27 -1.40
N VAL A 25 -10.61 -2.13 -1.60
CA VAL A 25 -11.63 -2.29 -0.54
C VAL A 25 -11.59 -3.70 0.04
N THR A 26 -11.51 -4.74 -0.81
CA THR A 26 -11.46 -6.14 -0.36
C THR A 26 -10.23 -6.42 0.50
N LEU A 27 -9.05 -5.99 0.04
CA LEU A 27 -7.81 -6.15 0.79
C LEU A 27 -7.79 -5.33 2.09
N SER A 28 -8.37 -4.12 2.07
CA SER A 28 -8.50 -3.27 3.25
C SER A 28 -9.46 -3.88 4.27
N ALA A 29 -10.61 -4.39 3.83
CA ALA A 29 -11.57 -5.08 4.70
C ALA A 29 -10.95 -6.33 5.33
N TYR A 30 -10.24 -7.15 4.54
CA TYR A 30 -9.47 -8.27 5.04
C TYR A 30 -8.44 -7.84 6.10
N PHE A 31 -7.71 -6.75 5.85
CA PHE A 31 -6.75 -6.21 6.80
C PHE A 31 -7.41 -5.80 8.13
N PHE A 32 -8.52 -5.06 8.08
CA PHE A 32 -9.22 -4.59 9.28
C PHE A 32 -9.88 -5.71 10.09
N GLN A 33 -10.35 -6.77 9.44
CA GLN A 33 -10.99 -7.91 10.11
C GLN A 33 -9.97 -8.85 10.76
N CYS A 34 -8.87 -9.17 10.06
CA CYS A 34 -7.96 -10.22 10.50
C CYS A 34 -6.84 -9.74 11.43
N HIS A 35 -6.54 -8.44 11.49
CA HIS A 35 -5.33 -7.95 12.16
C HIS A 35 -5.61 -6.91 13.25
N LYS A 36 -5.06 -7.14 14.45
CA LYS A 36 -5.04 -6.16 15.56
C LYS A 36 -3.89 -5.18 15.33
N THR A 37 -4.14 -4.14 14.55
CA THR A 37 -3.09 -3.22 14.06
C THR A 37 -2.94 -1.94 14.87
N ASN A 38 -1.79 -1.28 14.69
CA ASN A 38 -1.48 0.00 15.32
C ASN A 38 -2.44 1.08 14.78
N ARG A 39 -2.83 2.04 15.65
CA ARG A 39 -3.70 3.18 15.31
C ARG A 39 -3.18 3.95 14.09
N TYR A 40 -1.86 4.14 13.97
CA TYR A 40 -1.26 4.83 12.83
C TYR A 40 -1.54 4.13 11.49
N GLN A 41 -1.40 2.80 11.42
CA GLN A 41 -1.67 2.05 10.20
C GLN A 41 -3.16 2.09 9.83
N LYS A 42 -4.04 1.99 10.83
CA LYS A 42 -5.48 2.12 10.62
C LYS A 42 -5.86 3.50 10.09
N PHE A 43 -5.28 4.55 10.65
CA PHE A 43 -5.53 5.92 10.22
C PHE A 43 -4.98 6.18 8.82
N SER A 44 -3.74 5.78 8.55
CA SER A 44 -3.11 5.93 7.23
C SER A 44 -3.92 5.21 6.15
N LEU A 45 -4.30 3.94 6.41
CA LEU A 45 -5.07 3.16 5.46
C LEU A 45 -6.52 3.65 5.32
N GLY A 46 -7.18 3.98 6.43
CA GLY A 46 -8.54 4.50 6.41
C GLY A 46 -8.63 5.85 5.70
N GLY A 47 -7.65 6.72 5.92
CA GLY A 47 -7.54 8.02 5.24
C GLY A 47 -7.31 7.89 3.74
N SER A 48 -6.37 7.03 3.31
CA SER A 48 -6.14 6.78 1.89
C SER A 48 -7.37 6.15 1.21
N LEU A 49 -8.00 5.17 1.86
CA LEU A 49 -9.22 4.52 1.35
C LEU A 49 -10.39 5.51 1.23
N PHE A 50 -10.52 6.44 2.18
CA PHE A 50 -11.54 7.50 2.12
C PHE A 50 -11.32 8.43 0.93
N LEU A 51 -10.08 8.94 0.77
CA LEU A 51 -9.73 9.78 -0.39
C LEU A 51 -9.97 9.05 -1.71
N ASP A 52 -9.63 7.76 -1.75
CA ASP A 52 -9.84 6.91 -2.91
C ASP A 52 -11.32 6.66 -3.19
N THR A 53 -12.15 6.47 -2.16
CA THR A 53 -13.61 6.38 -2.30
C THR A 53 -14.18 7.63 -2.95
N VAL A 54 -13.80 8.82 -2.46
CA VAL A 54 -14.23 10.10 -3.03
C VAL A 54 -13.75 10.25 -4.47
N CYS A 55 -12.49 9.89 -4.75
CA CYS A 55 -11.93 9.95 -6.10
C CYS A 55 -12.66 8.99 -7.06
N SER A 56 -12.99 7.76 -6.64
CA SER A 56 -13.74 6.80 -7.46
C SER A 56 -15.14 7.29 -7.76
N ALA A 57 -15.83 7.88 -6.77
CA ALA A 57 -17.14 8.46 -6.99
C ALA A 57 -17.09 9.59 -8.04
N VAL A 58 -16.09 10.46 -7.96
CA VAL A 58 -15.87 11.56 -8.92
C VAL A 58 -15.53 11.03 -10.31
N VAL A 59 -14.73 9.95 -10.43
CA VAL A 59 -14.44 9.28 -11.71
C VAL A 59 -15.69 8.68 -12.33
N CYS A 60 -16.52 7.98 -11.55
CA CYS A 60 -17.79 7.43 -12.03
C CYS A 60 -18.74 8.52 -12.51
N TYR A 61 -18.87 9.61 -11.72
CA TYR A 61 -19.67 10.77 -12.09
C TYR A 61 -19.15 11.44 -13.37
N TYR A 62 -17.83 11.61 -13.49
CA TYR A 62 -17.20 12.13 -14.70
C TYR A 62 -17.49 11.26 -15.93
N THR A 63 -17.39 9.94 -15.81
CA THR A 63 -17.71 9.04 -16.92
C THR A 63 -19.17 9.12 -17.32
N TRP A 64 -20.09 9.18 -16.34
CA TRP A 64 -21.51 9.34 -16.61
C TRP A 64 -21.80 10.63 -17.40
N LEU A 65 -21.27 11.77 -16.93
CA LEU A 65 -21.39 13.05 -17.65
C LEU A 65 -20.84 12.96 -19.08
N ARG A 66 -19.70 12.27 -19.27
CA ARG A 66 -19.04 12.19 -20.59
C ARG A 66 -19.81 11.34 -21.60
N ILE A 67 -20.61 10.38 -21.12
CA ILE A 67 -21.49 9.55 -21.94
C ILE A 67 -22.74 10.33 -22.35
N ASP A 68 -23.33 11.07 -21.40
CA ASP A 68 -24.55 11.85 -21.61
C ASP A 68 -24.32 13.08 -22.49
N ASP A 69 -23.35 13.92 -22.12
CA ASP A 69 -22.94 15.08 -22.92
C ASP A 69 -21.41 15.15 -23.07
N PRO A 70 -20.88 14.86 -24.27
CA PRO A 70 -19.47 14.89 -24.52
C PRO A 70 -18.86 16.31 -24.56
N MET A 71 -19.66 17.36 -24.48
CA MET A 71 -19.18 18.75 -24.49
C MET A 71 -19.09 19.36 -23.09
N ILE A 72 -19.61 18.69 -22.05
CA ILE A 72 -19.49 19.19 -20.68
C ILE A 72 -18.04 19.14 -20.22
N GLU A 73 -17.48 20.33 -20.04
CA GLU A 73 -16.21 20.54 -19.34
C GLU A 73 -16.41 20.31 -17.84
N SER A 74 -15.86 19.21 -17.34
CA SER A 74 -16.04 18.86 -15.94
C SER A 74 -14.90 19.40 -15.06
N TRP A 75 -15.29 20.14 -14.03
CA TRP A 75 -14.50 20.37 -12.82
C TRP A 75 -13.95 19.09 -12.18
N SER A 76 -14.55 17.92 -12.46
CA SER A 76 -14.15 16.61 -11.93
C SER A 76 -12.67 16.29 -12.16
N ARG A 77 -12.09 16.70 -13.30
CA ARG A 77 -10.68 16.43 -13.60
C ARG A 77 -9.74 17.09 -12.59
N GLY A 78 -9.99 18.35 -12.23
CA GLY A 78 -9.19 19.05 -11.24
C GLY A 78 -9.30 18.42 -9.84
N ILE A 79 -10.51 17.98 -9.45
CA ILE A 79 -10.73 17.28 -8.19
C ILE A 79 -10.02 15.92 -8.16
N ILE A 80 -10.14 15.11 -9.23
CA ILE A 80 -9.42 13.83 -9.35
C ILE A 80 -7.91 14.05 -9.22
N THR A 81 -7.39 15.10 -9.88
CA THR A 81 -5.98 15.47 -9.78
C THR A 81 -5.59 15.76 -8.34
N ILE A 82 -6.28 16.67 -7.67
CA ILE A 82 -6.01 17.05 -6.28
C ILE A 82 -6.04 15.82 -5.35
N LEU A 83 -7.09 15.00 -5.43
CA LEU A 83 -7.23 13.80 -4.59
C LEU A 83 -6.11 12.79 -4.84
N THR A 84 -5.72 12.58 -6.10
CA THR A 84 -4.62 11.67 -6.46
C THR A 84 -3.29 12.11 -5.85
N TYR A 85 -3.01 13.42 -5.84
CA TYR A 85 -1.81 13.97 -5.21
C TYR A 85 -1.84 13.82 -3.67
N PHE A 86 -2.98 14.01 -3.02
CA PHE A 86 -3.11 13.74 -1.59
C PHE A 86 -2.83 12.27 -1.26
N VAL A 87 -3.38 11.34 -2.04
CA VAL A 87 -3.17 9.90 -1.86
C VAL A 87 -1.71 9.52 -2.06
N SER A 88 -1.04 10.10 -3.06
CA SER A 88 0.40 9.90 -3.29
C SER A 88 1.25 10.37 -2.10
N VAL A 89 0.93 11.54 -1.53
CA VAL A 89 1.64 12.03 -0.33
C VAL A 89 1.38 11.13 0.88
N CYS A 90 0.16 10.63 1.07
CA CYS A 90 -0.13 9.67 2.14
C CYS A 90 0.75 8.41 2.02
N GLU A 91 0.98 7.92 0.80
CA GLU A 91 1.86 6.80 0.51
C GLU A 91 3.33 7.11 0.81
N GLN A 92 3.82 8.27 0.35
CA GLN A 92 5.18 8.73 0.65
C GLN A 92 5.42 8.89 2.15
N LEU A 93 4.47 9.49 2.88
CA LEU A 93 4.55 9.64 4.34
C LEU A 93 4.56 8.27 5.04
N TYR A 94 3.77 7.30 4.55
CA TYR A 94 3.80 5.93 5.05
C TYR A 94 5.17 5.28 4.86
N LEU A 95 5.75 5.39 3.67
CA LEU A 95 7.07 4.82 3.38
C LEU A 95 8.20 5.54 4.13
N VAL A 96 8.13 6.86 4.28
CA VAL A 96 9.09 7.65 5.08
C VAL A 96 9.04 7.25 6.55
N HIS A 97 7.85 7.12 7.12
CA HIS A 97 7.69 6.66 8.49
C HIS A 97 8.32 5.27 8.69
N ARG A 98 8.15 4.38 7.71
CA ARG A 98 8.80 3.07 7.73
C ARG A 98 10.32 3.17 7.66
N TYR A 99 10.84 3.97 6.73
CA TYR A 99 12.29 4.20 6.63
C TYR A 99 12.86 4.75 7.94
N TRP A 100 12.16 5.71 8.57
CA TRP A 100 12.54 6.28 9.84
C TRP A 100 12.66 5.24 10.96
N ILE A 101 11.75 4.28 11.02
CA ILE A 101 11.81 3.18 11.99
C ILE A 101 13.06 2.32 11.80
N ILE A 102 13.48 2.08 10.55
CA ILE A 102 14.60 1.19 10.21
C ILE A 102 15.95 1.91 10.38
N ALA A 103 16.13 3.06 9.76
CA ALA A 103 17.43 3.71 9.61
C ALA A 103 17.69 4.83 10.63
N ARG A 104 16.63 5.47 11.17
CA ARG A 104 16.71 6.64 12.07
C ARG A 104 17.52 7.83 11.53
N ASN A 105 17.78 7.89 10.22
CA ASN A 105 18.55 8.96 9.60
C ASN A 105 17.65 10.19 9.30
N ARG A 106 17.85 11.27 10.07
CA ARG A 106 17.05 12.51 9.97
C ARG A 106 17.27 13.26 8.65
N VAL A 107 18.47 13.18 8.07
CA VAL A 107 18.82 13.92 6.86
C VAL A 107 18.03 13.39 5.66
N VAL A 108 18.01 12.07 5.49
CA VAL A 108 17.25 11.45 4.40
C VAL A 108 15.75 11.70 4.57
N VAL A 109 15.22 11.56 5.78
CA VAL A 109 13.80 11.87 6.07
C VAL A 109 13.47 13.31 5.70
N PHE A 110 14.34 14.27 6.05
CA PHE A 110 14.14 15.68 5.69
C PHE A 110 14.05 15.88 4.17
N PHE A 111 14.98 15.33 3.39
CA PHE A 111 14.96 15.47 1.93
C PHE A 111 13.74 14.82 1.29
N VAL A 112 13.31 13.65 1.77
CA VAL A 112 12.12 12.99 1.25
C VAL A 112 10.86 13.79 1.60
N LEU A 113 10.74 14.31 2.83
CA LEU A 113 9.60 15.16 3.21
C LEU A 113 9.56 16.46 2.40
N LEU A 114 10.71 17.08 2.14
CA LEU A 114 10.80 18.24 1.27
C LEU A 114 10.31 17.91 -0.15
N GLY A 115 10.75 16.77 -0.70
CA GLY A 115 10.27 16.29 -2.00
C GLY A 115 8.76 16.03 -2.02
N ALA A 116 8.20 15.42 -0.97
CA ALA A 116 6.76 15.19 -0.85
C ALA A 116 5.95 16.52 -0.80
N ILE A 117 6.47 17.54 -0.10
CA ILE A 117 5.86 18.88 -0.07
C ILE A 117 5.90 19.54 -1.45
N VAL A 118 7.05 19.52 -2.13
CA VAL A 118 7.19 20.06 -3.49
C VAL A 118 6.22 19.35 -4.44
N HIS A 119 6.17 18.02 -4.38
CA HIS A 119 5.24 17.19 -5.14
C HIS A 119 3.77 17.61 -4.89
N LEU A 120 3.37 17.77 -3.63
CA LEU A 120 2.01 18.18 -3.27
C LEU A 120 1.67 19.56 -3.79
N VAL A 121 2.54 20.55 -3.58
CA VAL A 121 2.30 21.95 -3.96
C VAL A 121 2.13 22.06 -5.47
N PHE A 122 3.05 21.51 -6.26
CA PHE A 122 2.95 21.56 -7.72
C PHE A 122 1.79 20.70 -8.25
N GLY A 123 1.47 19.59 -7.60
CA GLY A 123 0.28 18.78 -7.93
C GLY A 123 -1.03 19.55 -7.69
N PHE A 124 -1.11 20.27 -6.57
CA PHE A 124 -2.25 21.09 -6.20
C PHE A 124 -2.43 22.28 -7.14
N ILE A 125 -1.34 22.99 -7.48
CA ILE A 125 -1.36 24.07 -8.49
C ILE A 125 -1.88 23.54 -9.83
N SER A 126 -1.40 22.37 -10.28
CA SER A 126 -1.87 21.76 -11.53
C SER A 126 -3.38 21.42 -11.48
N GLY A 127 -3.84 20.87 -10.35
CA GLY A 127 -5.25 20.56 -10.13
C GLY A 127 -6.13 21.82 -10.10
N LEU A 128 -5.72 22.87 -9.40
CA LEU A 128 -6.42 24.15 -9.34
C LEU A 128 -6.50 24.83 -10.70
N LEU A 129 -5.39 24.88 -11.45
CA LEU A 129 -5.41 25.44 -12.81
C LEU A 129 -6.39 24.69 -13.71
N SER A 130 -6.49 23.37 -13.54
CA SER A 130 -7.46 22.53 -14.27
C SER A 130 -8.92 22.79 -13.84
N LEU A 131 -9.17 23.35 -12.65
CA LEU A 131 -10.50 23.76 -12.19
C LEU A 131 -10.89 25.14 -12.71
N VAL A 132 -9.95 26.09 -12.66
CA VAL A 132 -10.23 27.51 -12.97
C VAL A 132 -10.38 27.73 -14.47
N VAL A 133 -9.58 27.06 -15.28
CA VAL A 133 -9.63 27.20 -16.75
C VAL A 133 -9.83 25.83 -17.40
N PRO A 134 -11.06 25.32 -17.37
CA PRO A 134 -11.35 24.04 -17.99
C PRO A 134 -11.15 24.12 -19.52
N GLY A 135 -10.91 22.95 -20.14
CA GLY A 135 -10.74 22.85 -21.61
C GLY A 135 -9.37 23.21 -22.17
N SER A 136 -8.65 24.11 -21.53
CA SER A 136 -7.40 24.65 -22.05
C SER A 136 -6.17 23.99 -21.43
N VAL A 137 -5.33 23.40 -22.29
CA VAL A 137 -4.04 22.83 -21.90
C VAL A 137 -3.06 23.98 -21.67
N HIS A 138 -2.96 24.44 -20.41
CA HIS A 138 -2.03 25.50 -20.05
C HIS A 138 -0.60 24.95 -19.92
N SER A 139 0.36 25.61 -20.57
CA SER A 139 1.78 25.28 -20.44
C SER A 139 2.23 25.25 -18.98
N TYR A 140 1.73 26.15 -18.14
CA TYR A 140 1.99 26.17 -16.70
C TYR A 140 1.40 24.96 -15.97
N GLY A 141 0.21 24.49 -16.38
CA GLY A 141 -0.43 23.30 -15.80
C GLY A 141 0.35 22.01 -16.11
N ILE A 142 0.81 21.86 -17.36
CA ILE A 142 1.70 20.76 -17.77
C ILE A 142 3.04 20.83 -17.06
N LEU A 143 3.65 22.02 -16.98
CA LEU A 143 4.93 22.21 -16.29
C LEU A 143 4.80 21.82 -14.81
N SER A 144 3.78 22.32 -14.12
CA SER A 144 3.50 22.00 -12.71
C SER A 144 3.26 20.49 -12.51
N LEU A 145 2.46 19.87 -13.37
CA LEU A 145 2.23 18.42 -13.36
C LEU A 145 3.54 17.63 -13.54
N THR A 146 4.39 18.08 -14.46
CA THR A 146 5.67 17.45 -14.77
C THR A 146 6.64 17.55 -13.60
N ILE A 147 6.79 18.74 -13.00
CA ILE A 147 7.61 18.93 -11.80
C ILE A 147 7.11 18.02 -10.68
N ALA A 148 5.80 18.03 -10.41
CA ALA A 148 5.22 17.18 -9.38
C ALA A 148 5.48 15.69 -9.64
N ALA A 149 5.34 15.23 -10.88
CA ALA A 149 5.56 13.83 -11.23
C ALA A 149 7.05 13.43 -11.15
N VAL A 150 7.97 14.28 -11.62
CA VAL A 150 9.42 14.03 -11.53
C VAL A 150 9.86 13.99 -10.07
N THR A 151 9.41 14.94 -9.25
CA THR A 151 9.72 14.95 -7.82
C THR A 151 9.18 13.69 -7.14
N CYS A 152 7.96 13.25 -7.46
CA CYS A 152 7.40 12.00 -6.93
C CYS A 152 8.23 10.77 -7.29
N ALA A 153 8.59 10.61 -8.57
CA ALA A 153 9.40 9.48 -9.00
C ALA A 153 10.78 9.50 -8.30
N ALA A 154 11.38 10.69 -8.17
CA ALA A 154 12.64 10.86 -7.48
C ALA A 154 12.55 10.54 -5.98
N THR A 155 11.49 10.98 -5.28
CA THR A 155 11.28 10.66 -3.86
C THR A 155 11.05 9.17 -3.65
N ASP A 156 10.25 8.52 -4.49
CA ASP A 156 9.95 7.09 -4.37
C ASP A 156 11.23 6.25 -4.60
N LEU A 157 12.04 6.60 -5.59
CA LEU A 157 13.35 5.99 -5.82
C LEU A 157 14.31 6.24 -4.66
N LEU A 158 14.38 7.48 -4.16
CA LEU A 158 15.23 7.84 -3.04
C LEU A 158 14.86 7.00 -1.81
N ILE A 159 13.58 6.85 -1.50
CA ILE A 159 13.10 5.98 -0.41
C ILE A 159 13.51 4.53 -0.65
N ALA A 160 13.23 3.98 -1.84
CA ALA A 160 13.52 2.58 -2.16
C ALA A 160 15.02 2.25 -2.02
N ILE A 161 15.86 3.10 -2.58
CA ILE A 161 17.32 2.99 -2.51
C ILE A 161 17.79 3.08 -1.05
N ASN A 162 17.26 4.04 -0.28
CA ASN A 162 17.67 4.21 1.12
C ASN A 162 17.19 3.07 2.02
N ILE A 163 16.00 2.50 1.80
CA ILE A 163 15.55 1.28 2.51
C ILE A 163 16.48 0.12 2.18
N PHE A 164 16.88 -0.04 0.91
CA PHE A 164 17.83 -1.07 0.51
C PHE A 164 19.17 -0.93 1.22
N TYR A 165 19.78 0.25 1.19
CA TYR A 165 21.04 0.51 1.89
C TYR A 165 20.93 0.33 3.41
N ALA A 166 19.88 0.88 4.02
CA ALA A 166 19.68 0.75 5.46
C ALA A 166 19.57 -0.71 5.88
N THR A 167 18.87 -1.54 5.09
CA THR A 167 18.71 -2.97 5.39
C THR A 167 20.00 -3.74 5.26
N ARG A 168 20.80 -3.40 4.24
CA ARG A 168 22.10 -4.05 4.01
C ARG A 168 23.09 -3.79 5.15
N ASN A 169 22.99 -2.63 5.80
CA ASN A 169 23.91 -2.22 6.87
C ASN A 169 23.47 -2.69 8.27
N ILE A 170 22.39 -3.46 8.40
CA ILE A 170 21.95 -3.98 9.69
C ILE A 170 22.68 -5.29 10.00
N ASP A 171 23.71 -5.17 10.83
CA ASP A 171 24.39 -6.33 11.43
C ASP A 171 23.63 -6.77 12.68
N THR A 172 22.73 -7.75 12.55
CA THR A 172 22.05 -8.37 13.69
C THR A 172 22.66 -9.72 14.01
N ILE A 173 22.94 -9.96 15.30
CA ILE A 173 23.45 -11.25 15.81
C ILE A 173 22.43 -12.38 15.59
N ASN A 174 21.13 -12.08 15.56
CA ASN A 174 20.08 -13.09 15.42
C ASN A 174 19.63 -13.27 13.94
N PRO A 175 19.91 -14.43 13.31
CA PRO A 175 19.58 -14.68 11.91
C PRO A 175 18.07 -14.67 11.63
N SER A 176 17.23 -15.01 12.62
CA SER A 176 15.76 -14.95 12.49
C SER A 176 15.27 -13.51 12.33
N THR A 177 15.88 -12.56 13.06
CA THR A 177 15.55 -11.13 12.95
C THR A 177 16.03 -10.57 11.60
N GLN A 178 17.21 -10.99 11.15
CA GLN A 178 17.77 -10.59 9.86
C GLN A 178 16.87 -11.00 8.69
N SER A 179 16.38 -12.24 8.68
CA SER A 179 15.49 -12.75 7.61
C SER A 179 14.18 -11.95 7.54
N LEU A 180 13.61 -11.61 8.70
CA LEU A 180 12.39 -10.80 8.78
C LEU A 180 12.63 -9.38 8.25
N LEU A 181 13.71 -8.73 8.69
CA LEU A 181 14.06 -7.38 8.22
C LEU A 181 14.31 -7.37 6.71
N PHE A 182 14.99 -8.38 6.18
CA PHE A 182 15.23 -8.51 4.75
C PHE A 182 13.94 -8.65 3.95
N ARG A 183 13.03 -9.54 4.37
CA ARG A 183 11.71 -9.73 3.72
C ARG A 183 10.87 -8.46 3.72
N LEU A 184 10.81 -7.77 4.87
CA LEU A 184 10.11 -6.49 4.96
C LEU A 184 10.71 -5.51 3.96
N SER A 185 12.02 -5.41 3.91
CA SER A 185 12.71 -4.43 3.08
C SER A 185 12.52 -4.69 1.59
N ILE A 186 12.54 -5.96 1.14
CA ILE A 186 12.19 -6.32 -0.24
C ILE A 186 10.81 -5.79 -0.60
N ILE A 187 9.81 -5.95 0.28
CA ILE A 187 8.45 -5.49 0.00
C ILE A 187 8.43 -3.95 -0.11
N GLY A 188 9.14 -3.25 0.77
CA GLY A 188 9.27 -1.79 0.72
C GLY A 188 9.96 -1.28 -0.54
N ILE A 189 11.04 -1.96 -0.96
CA ILE A 189 11.77 -1.67 -2.19
C ILE A 189 10.87 -1.92 -3.39
N SER A 190 10.20 -3.06 -3.46
CA SER A 190 9.29 -3.39 -4.56
C SER A 190 8.17 -2.37 -4.70
N SER A 191 7.62 -1.87 -3.59
CA SER A 191 6.61 -0.81 -3.66
C SER A 191 7.15 0.49 -4.24
N GLY A 192 8.29 0.98 -3.75
CA GLY A 192 8.86 2.23 -4.25
C GLY A 192 9.30 2.14 -5.72
N ILE A 193 9.77 0.96 -6.16
CA ILE A 193 10.05 0.71 -7.57
C ILE A 193 8.76 0.74 -8.41
N VAL A 194 7.70 0.06 -7.96
CA VAL A 194 6.41 0.03 -8.68
C VAL A 194 5.83 1.43 -8.83
N THR A 195 5.83 2.25 -7.77
CA THR A 195 5.28 3.61 -7.82
C THR A 195 6.16 4.55 -8.65
N ALA A 196 7.49 4.43 -8.57
CA ALA A 196 8.42 5.18 -9.42
C ALA A 196 8.25 4.82 -10.90
N THR A 197 8.12 3.52 -11.23
CA THR A 197 7.88 3.06 -12.60
C THR A 197 6.54 3.56 -13.13
N ALA A 198 5.46 3.45 -12.34
CA ALA A 198 4.15 3.96 -12.73
C ALA A 198 4.18 5.48 -12.98
N THR A 199 4.87 6.23 -12.12
CA THR A 199 5.02 7.69 -12.26
C THR A 199 5.88 8.08 -13.46
N THR A 200 6.96 7.34 -13.72
CA THR A 200 7.82 7.55 -14.89
C THR A 200 7.07 7.26 -16.18
N LEU A 201 6.34 6.13 -16.23
CA LEU A 201 5.50 5.79 -17.38
C LEU A 201 4.41 6.84 -17.60
N LYS A 202 3.82 7.38 -16.53
CA LYS A 202 2.87 8.50 -16.59
C LYS A 202 3.49 9.73 -17.26
N ILE A 203 4.73 10.09 -16.92
CA ILE A 203 5.43 11.22 -17.56
C ILE A 203 5.71 10.94 -19.04
N ILE A 204 6.19 9.73 -19.38
CA ILE A 204 6.42 9.35 -20.78
C ILE A 204 5.11 9.45 -21.58
N LEU A 205 4.01 8.96 -21.02
CA LEU A 205 2.70 9.02 -21.65
C LEU A 205 2.17 10.45 -21.75
N LEU A 206 2.50 11.34 -20.81
CA LEU A 206 2.12 12.76 -20.90
C LEU A 206 2.65 13.40 -22.19
N PHE A 207 3.87 13.05 -22.61
CA PHE A 207 4.50 13.60 -23.81
C PHE A 207 4.27 12.78 -25.09
N THR A 208 3.89 11.50 -24.98
CA THR A 208 3.73 10.61 -26.14
C THR A 208 2.27 10.33 -26.50
N SER A 209 1.37 10.22 -25.51
CA SER A 209 -0.04 9.89 -25.72
C SER A 209 -0.90 10.38 -24.55
N LEU A 210 -1.55 11.54 -24.72
CA LEU A 210 -2.46 12.12 -23.72
C LEU A 210 -3.59 11.16 -23.28
N ARG A 211 -4.01 10.25 -24.17
CA ARG A 211 -5.00 9.21 -23.87
C ARG A 211 -4.43 8.16 -22.90
N GLY A 212 -3.22 7.68 -23.19
CA GLY A 212 -2.50 6.77 -22.29
C GLY A 212 -2.20 7.43 -20.95
N PHE A 213 -1.83 8.71 -20.97
CA PHE A 213 -1.64 9.50 -19.76
C PHE A 213 -2.91 9.56 -18.93
N ALA A 214 -4.06 9.93 -19.52
CA ALA A 214 -5.33 10.01 -18.81
C ALA A 214 -5.76 8.65 -18.23
N PHE A 215 -5.56 7.57 -18.98
CA PHE A 215 -5.79 6.20 -18.49
C PHE A 215 -4.92 5.92 -17.26
N LEU A 216 -3.61 6.07 -17.37
CA LEU A 216 -2.69 5.76 -16.28
C LEU A 216 -2.88 6.69 -15.08
N PHE A 217 -3.13 7.97 -15.30
CA PHE A 217 -3.37 8.97 -14.25
C PHE A 217 -4.54 8.57 -13.34
N ASN A 218 -5.64 8.08 -13.92
CA ASN A 218 -6.82 7.61 -13.17
C ASN A 218 -6.57 6.34 -12.35
N LEU A 219 -5.50 5.60 -12.63
CA LEU A 219 -5.15 4.37 -11.92
C LEU A 219 -4.04 4.59 -10.88
N VAL A 220 -3.18 5.59 -11.09
CA VAL A 220 -2.00 5.85 -10.24
C VAL A 220 -2.39 6.09 -8.76
N GLY A 221 -3.49 6.80 -8.48
CA GLY A 221 -4.01 6.94 -7.12
C GLY A 221 -4.23 5.59 -6.42
N ARG A 222 -4.87 4.64 -7.11
CA ARG A 222 -5.13 3.29 -6.61
C ARG A 222 -3.84 2.48 -6.41
N ILE A 223 -2.85 2.66 -7.28
CA ILE A 223 -1.54 1.99 -7.15
C ILE A 223 -0.86 2.41 -5.84
N TYR A 224 -0.96 3.67 -5.45
CA TYR A 224 -0.43 4.16 -4.17
C TYR A 224 -1.16 3.53 -2.97
N THR A 225 -2.49 3.54 -2.94
CA THR A 225 -3.21 2.94 -1.79
C THR A 225 -3.04 1.42 -1.72
N LEU A 226 -3.08 0.72 -2.87
CA LEU A 226 -2.77 -0.71 -2.92
C LEU A 226 -1.37 -1.02 -2.38
N THR A 227 -0.41 -0.15 -2.69
CA THR A 227 0.94 -0.21 -2.13
C THR A 227 0.92 -0.13 -0.61
N ILE A 228 0.19 0.81 -0.01
CA ILE A 228 0.03 0.93 1.46
C ILE A 228 -0.59 -0.34 2.03
N VAL A 229 -1.70 -0.82 1.45
CA VAL A 229 -2.45 -2.00 1.91
C VAL A 229 -1.58 -3.25 1.91
N VAL A 230 -0.92 -3.54 0.78
CA VAL A 230 -0.06 -4.72 0.62
C VAL A 230 1.09 -4.68 1.62
N ASN A 231 1.72 -3.51 1.81
CA ASN A 231 2.76 -3.34 2.81
C ASN A 231 2.24 -3.57 4.24
N CYS A 232 1.04 -3.10 4.56
CA CYS A 232 0.42 -3.30 5.87
C CYS A 232 0.14 -4.79 6.13
N ILE A 233 -0.49 -5.48 5.18
CA ILE A 233 -0.78 -6.92 5.28
C ILE A 233 0.51 -7.72 5.43
N ALA A 234 1.52 -7.42 4.60
CA ALA A 234 2.80 -8.11 4.66
C ALA A 234 3.48 -7.94 6.01
N LEU A 235 3.49 -6.73 6.56
CA LEU A 235 4.06 -6.44 7.88
C LEU A 235 3.37 -7.24 9.00
N GLU A 236 2.05 -7.30 9.00
CA GLU A 236 1.30 -8.05 10.01
C GLU A 236 1.49 -9.57 9.88
N ARG A 237 1.55 -10.10 8.66
CA ARG A 237 1.89 -11.52 8.43
C ARG A 237 3.24 -11.89 9.03
N GLN A 238 4.26 -11.04 8.89
CA GLN A 238 5.57 -11.28 9.48
C GLN A 238 5.53 -11.22 11.02
N LYS A 239 4.80 -10.26 11.60
CA LYS A 239 4.63 -10.16 13.06
C LYS A 239 3.97 -11.43 13.63
N ASN A 240 2.90 -11.89 13.00
CA ASN A 240 2.18 -13.09 13.43
C ASN A 240 3.03 -14.37 13.29
N ALA A 241 3.81 -14.50 12.20
CA ALA A 241 4.73 -15.61 12.02
C ALA A 241 5.79 -15.66 13.14
N ARG A 242 6.35 -14.51 13.52
CA ARG A 242 7.31 -14.40 14.63
C ARG A 242 6.69 -14.72 15.99
N ALA A 243 5.47 -14.24 16.26
CA ALA A 243 4.79 -14.54 17.51
C ALA A 243 4.55 -16.05 17.68
N ARG A 244 4.23 -16.76 16.58
CA ARG A 244 4.07 -18.21 16.59
C ARG A 244 5.40 -18.94 16.83
N SER A 245 6.50 -18.52 16.19
CA SER A 245 7.79 -19.18 16.38
C SER A 245 8.28 -19.09 17.84
N ILE A 246 8.08 -17.94 18.49
CA ILE A 246 8.41 -17.75 19.91
C ILE A 246 7.54 -18.64 20.82
N ALA A 247 6.25 -18.78 20.50
CA ALA A 247 5.35 -19.64 21.29
C ALA A 247 5.72 -21.13 21.20
N THR A 248 6.16 -21.60 20.03
CA THR A 248 6.65 -22.98 19.84
C THR A 248 7.94 -23.24 20.63
N GLU A 249 8.93 -22.34 20.54
CA GLU A 249 10.21 -22.46 21.25
C GLU A 249 10.03 -22.52 22.78
N ASN A 250 9.11 -21.71 23.33
CA ASN A 250 8.78 -21.74 24.75
C ASN A 250 8.11 -23.05 25.18
N SER A 251 7.28 -23.65 24.31
CA SER A 251 6.58 -24.91 24.60
C SER A 251 7.55 -26.10 24.60
N GLU A 252 8.52 -26.12 23.69
CA GLU A 252 9.58 -27.13 23.64
C GLU A 252 10.50 -27.06 24.87
N THR A 253 10.89 -25.84 25.27
CA THR A 253 11.74 -25.62 26.45
C THR A 253 11.05 -26.10 27.75
N GLN A 254 9.74 -25.86 27.91
CA GLN A 254 8.97 -26.37 29.05
C GLN A 254 8.89 -27.90 29.06
N THR A 255 8.71 -28.53 27.90
CA THR A 255 8.64 -29.99 27.80
C THR A 255 9.98 -30.65 28.12
N SER A 256 11.09 -30.03 27.70
CA SER A 256 12.45 -30.48 28.00
C SER A 256 12.84 -30.30 29.48
N ASN A 257 12.37 -29.24 30.14
CA ASN A 257 12.62 -29.04 31.57
C ASN A 257 11.80 -30.00 32.44
N ASN A 258 10.57 -30.35 32.04
CA ASN A 258 9.77 -31.33 32.77
C ASN A 258 10.32 -32.77 32.67
N SER A 259 11.04 -33.12 31.61
CA SER A 259 11.66 -34.46 31.46
C SER A 259 12.96 -34.65 32.24
N ARG A 260 13.52 -33.60 32.88
CA ARG A 260 14.74 -33.67 33.71
C ARG A 260 14.50 -33.77 35.22
N SER A 261 13.25 -33.95 35.67
CA SER A 261 12.97 -34.35 37.06
C SER A 261 13.31 -35.84 37.26
N PRO A 262 14.33 -36.20 38.08
CA PRO A 262 14.77 -37.59 38.24
C PRO A 262 13.76 -38.52 38.94
N GLY A 263 12.59 -38.01 39.35
CA GLY A 263 11.59 -38.76 40.11
C GLY A 263 10.28 -39.10 39.39
N SER A 264 10.04 -38.64 38.15
CA SER A 264 8.70 -38.71 37.52
C SER A 264 8.54 -39.76 36.40
N VAL A 265 9.57 -40.56 36.13
CA VAL A 265 9.55 -41.55 35.02
C VAL A 265 8.55 -42.68 35.27
N VAL A 266 8.09 -42.89 36.51
CA VAL A 266 7.17 -44.00 36.83
C VAL A 266 5.69 -43.59 36.81
N LEU A 267 5.34 -42.32 37.03
CA LEU A 267 3.93 -41.86 37.11
C LEU A 267 3.36 -41.35 35.78
N THR A 268 4.21 -40.88 34.87
CA THR A 268 3.76 -40.27 33.61
C THR A 268 3.30 -41.31 32.58
N THR A 269 3.88 -42.51 32.61
CA THR A 269 3.55 -43.62 31.70
C THR A 269 2.19 -44.26 32.03
N LEU A 270 1.78 -44.26 33.30
CA LEU A 270 0.47 -44.73 33.75
C LEU A 270 -0.65 -43.72 33.44
N GLY A 271 -0.35 -42.41 33.54
CA GLY A 271 -1.31 -41.35 33.17
C GLY A 271 -1.62 -41.31 31.68
N GLN A 272 -0.62 -41.51 30.82
CA GLN A 272 -0.82 -41.53 29.35
C GLN A 272 -1.57 -42.78 28.86
N LEU A 273 -1.43 -43.93 29.54
CA LEU A 273 -2.21 -45.13 29.22
C LEU A 273 -3.70 -44.99 29.58
N LEU A 274 -4.02 -44.30 30.69
CA LEU A 274 -5.41 -44.08 31.10
C LEU A 274 -6.13 -43.02 30.25
N SER A 275 -5.43 -41.98 29.76
CA SER A 275 -6.05 -40.98 28.88
C SER A 275 -6.38 -41.53 27.48
N VAL A 276 -5.60 -42.49 26.97
CA VAL A 276 -5.86 -43.14 25.68
C VAL A 276 -7.09 -44.07 25.76
N PHE A 277 -7.30 -44.74 26.90
CA PHE A 277 -8.51 -45.54 27.12
C PHE A 277 -9.78 -44.69 27.31
N SER A 278 -9.66 -43.50 27.93
CA SER A 278 -10.79 -42.58 28.10
C SER A 278 -11.31 -42.03 26.76
N ASN A 279 -10.43 -41.66 25.84
CA ASN A 279 -10.82 -41.08 24.55
C ASN A 279 -11.45 -42.10 23.58
N HIS A 280 -11.22 -43.40 23.80
CA HIS A 280 -11.81 -44.43 22.94
C HIS A 280 -13.24 -44.81 23.31
N LEU A 281 -13.71 -44.44 24.52
CA LEU A 281 -15.07 -44.70 24.99
C LEU A 281 -16.08 -43.61 24.58
N GLU A 282 -15.64 -42.37 24.35
CA GLU A 282 -16.56 -41.29 23.90
C GLU A 282 -16.88 -41.34 22.41
N THR A 283 -16.00 -41.91 21.57
CA THR A 283 -16.18 -41.95 20.11
C THR A 283 -17.20 -43.01 19.64
N ARG A 284 -17.81 -43.79 20.53
CA ARG A 284 -18.85 -44.79 20.20
C ARG A 284 -20.29 -44.37 20.51
N LYS A 285 -20.53 -43.10 20.89
CA LYS A 285 -21.90 -42.59 21.17
C LYS A 285 -22.54 -41.77 20.05
N PHE A 286 -21.89 -41.64 18.90
CA PHE A 286 -22.47 -41.00 17.71
C PHE A 286 -22.28 -41.89 16.47
N ILE A 287 -23.05 -42.98 16.44
CA ILE A 287 -23.52 -43.64 15.21
C ILE A 287 -25.03 -43.74 15.36
#